data_AF-A0A7J2S4U0-F1
#
_entry.id   AF-A0A7J2S4U0-F1
#
_cell.length_a   1.000
_cell.length_b   1.000
_cell.length_c   1.000
_cell.angle_alpha   90.00
_cell.angle_beta   90.00
_cell.angle_gamma   90.00
#
_symmetry.space_group_name_H-M   'P 1'
#
loop_
_entity.id
_entity.type
_entity.pdbx_description
1 polymer ?
#
loop_
_entity_poly.entity_id
_entity_poly.type
_entity_poly.pdbx_seq_one_letter_code
_entity_poly.pdbx_strand_id
1 'polypeptide(L)'
;MKFEELTDGEWELIEPLLPPPAPTGRPRADDRKTLNGIFYVLTTGCKWMDMPGEYGSYVTAWRRFRRWQEEGVWDIILQTLRDRAHQAGLISLESVSVDSKTIPAKKGANVWVTMGTR
;
A
#
# COMPACT_ATOMS: atom_id res chain seq x y z
N MET A 1 -19.78 0.95 4.11
CA MET A 1 -18.53 0.95 4.89
C MET A 1 -17.98 2.36 4.82
N LYS A 2 -17.70 3.02 5.97
CA LYS A 2 -17.27 4.42 6.01
C LYS A 2 -15.75 4.44 6.10
N PHE A 3 -15.09 5.11 5.16
CA PHE A 3 -13.66 5.40 5.24
C PHE A 3 -13.45 6.60 6.18
N GLU A 4 -12.43 6.51 7.03
CA GLU A 4 -11.98 7.60 7.90
C GLU A 4 -10.50 7.83 7.65
N GLU A 5 -10.11 9.09 7.49
CA GLU A 5 -8.72 9.48 7.24
C GLU A 5 -7.86 9.26 8.48
N LEU A 6 -6.56 9.05 8.27
CA LEU A 6 -5.61 8.97 9.36
C LEU A 6 -5.62 10.24 10.20
N THR A 7 -5.79 10.04 11.51
CA THR A 7 -5.59 11.09 12.50
C THR A 7 -4.10 11.45 12.58
N ASP A 8 -3.79 12.63 13.13
CA ASP A 8 -2.41 13.07 13.29
C ASP A 8 -1.61 12.11 14.18
N GLY A 9 -2.22 11.60 15.25
CA GLY A 9 -1.57 10.64 16.16
C GLY A 9 -1.26 9.30 15.50
N GLU A 10 -2.14 8.79 14.63
CA GLU A 10 -1.85 7.57 13.86
C GLU A 10 -0.78 7.82 12.80
N TRP A 11 -0.81 9.00 12.18
CA TRP A 11 0.19 9.39 11.18
C TRP A 11 1.60 9.46 11.79
N GLU A 12 1.77 10.08 12.95
CA GLU A 12 3.05 10.16 13.66
C GLU A 12 3.66 8.78 13.98
N LEU A 13 2.82 7.75 14.13
CA LEU A 13 3.26 6.37 14.35
C LEU A 13 3.68 5.67 13.05
N ILE A 14 3.01 5.98 11.94
CA ILE A 14 3.23 5.32 10.64
C ILE A 14 4.38 5.97 9.88
N GLU A 15 4.47 7.29 9.89
CA GLU A 15 5.48 8.07 9.16
C GLU A 15 6.92 7.52 9.31
N PRO A 16 7.44 7.23 10.52
CA PRO A 16 8.80 6.73 10.68
C PRO A 16 9.01 5.30 10.16
N LEU A 17 7.95 4.54 9.92
CA LEU A 17 8.01 3.18 9.37
C LEU A 17 8.08 3.19 7.84
N LEU A 18 7.79 4.32 7.20
CA LEU A 18 7.82 4.42 5.76
C LEU A 18 9.27 4.49 5.25
N PRO A 19 9.58 3.84 4.11
CA PRO A 19 10.91 3.90 3.53
C PRO A 19 11.23 5.35 3.13
N PRO A 20 12.47 5.82 3.35
CA PRO A 20 12.82 7.22 3.12
C PRO A 20 12.65 7.62 1.64
N PRO A 21 12.41 8.91 1.34
CA PRO A 21 12.43 9.42 -0.02
C PRO A 21 13.74 9.11 -0.72
N ALA A 22 13.67 8.87 -2.04
CA ALA A 22 14.87 8.68 -2.82
C ALA A 22 15.72 9.97 -2.76
N PRO A 23 17.05 9.87 -2.61
CA PRO A 23 17.92 11.04 -2.44
C PRO A 23 17.97 11.94 -3.69
N THR A 24 17.62 11.40 -4.86
CA THR A 24 17.65 12.10 -6.15
C THR A 24 16.36 11.84 -6.92
N GLY A 25 15.90 12.84 -7.67
CA GLY A 25 14.79 12.74 -8.61
C GLY A 25 13.63 13.69 -8.30
N ARG A 26 12.45 13.37 -8.85
CA ARG A 26 11.23 14.16 -8.62
C ARG A 26 10.84 14.06 -7.14
N PRO A 27 10.47 15.18 -6.48
CA PRO A 27 9.95 15.16 -5.11
C PRO A 27 8.83 14.13 -4.96
N ARG A 28 8.91 13.35 -3.89
CA ARG A 28 7.92 12.32 -3.60
C ARG A 28 6.57 12.99 -3.33
N ALA A 29 5.50 12.42 -3.88
CA ALA A 29 4.15 12.83 -3.52
C ALA A 29 3.92 12.62 -2.02
N ASP A 30 3.15 13.51 -1.40
CA ASP A 30 2.77 13.45 0.02
C ASP A 30 2.39 12.02 0.45
N ASP A 31 3.18 11.46 1.38
CA ASP A 31 3.06 10.08 1.81
C ASP A 31 1.74 9.85 2.58
N ARG A 32 1.30 10.84 3.38
CA ARG A 32 0.03 10.78 4.12
C ARG A 32 -1.15 10.76 3.18
N LYS A 33 -1.19 11.68 2.22
CA LYS A 33 -2.26 11.70 1.21
C LYS A 33 -2.30 10.42 0.39
N THR A 34 -1.14 9.93 -0.02
CA THR A 34 -1.04 8.70 -0.81
C THR A 34 -1.55 7.50 -0.01
N LEU A 35 -1.21 7.43 1.27
CA LEU A 35 -1.61 6.34 2.16
C LEU A 35 -3.10 6.41 2.53
N ASN A 36 -3.67 7.60 2.75
CA ASN A 36 -5.12 7.80 2.85
C ASN A 36 -5.86 7.35 1.58
N GLY A 37 -5.33 7.65 0.38
CA GLY A 37 -5.91 7.17 -0.88
C GLY A 37 -5.86 5.65 -1.03
N ILE A 38 -4.77 5.01 -0.60
CA ILE A 38 -4.66 3.55 -0.56
C ILE A 38 -5.72 2.97 0.39
N PHE A 39 -5.84 3.51 1.60
CA PHE A 39 -6.82 3.05 2.57
C PHE A 39 -8.26 3.26 2.10
N TYR A 40 -8.56 4.38 1.45
CA TYR A 40 -9.85 4.61 0.83
C TYR A 40 -10.22 3.47 -0.13
N VAL A 41 -9.31 3.11 -1.04
CA VAL A 41 -9.54 2.02 -2.01
C VAL A 41 -9.71 0.67 -1.31
N LEU A 42 -8.91 0.38 -0.29
CA LEU A 42 -8.96 -0.88 0.44
C LEU A 42 -10.23 -1.02 1.30
N THR A 43 -10.70 0.06 1.93
CA THR A 43 -11.90 0.06 2.79
C THR A 43 -13.19 0.09 1.98
N THR A 44 -13.22 0.83 0.88
CA THR A 44 -14.41 0.94 0.02
C THR A 44 -14.52 -0.19 -0.99
N GLY A 45 -13.40 -0.86 -1.31
CA GLY A 45 -13.33 -1.86 -2.37
C GLY A 45 -13.53 -1.28 -3.78
N CYS A 46 -13.44 0.04 -3.94
CA CYS A 46 -13.61 0.69 -5.23
C CYS A 46 -12.46 0.36 -6.18
N LYS A 47 -12.60 0.65 -7.47
CA LYS A 47 -11.46 0.56 -8.38
C LYS A 47 -10.47 1.67 -8.02
N TRP A 48 -9.18 1.42 -8.23
CA TRP A 48 -8.14 2.45 -8.05
C TRP A 48 -8.45 3.73 -8.83
N MET A 49 -9.01 3.62 -10.04
CA MET A 49 -9.38 4.78 -10.87
C MET A 49 -10.48 5.65 -10.26
N ASP A 50 -11.28 5.09 -9.35
CA ASP A 50 -12.37 5.78 -8.67
C ASP A 50 -11.89 6.44 -7.35
N MET A 51 -10.59 6.34 -7.04
CA MET A 51 -9.99 7.00 -5.88
C MET A 51 -10.12 8.52 -6.00
N PRO A 52 -10.58 9.22 -4.95
CA PRO A 52 -10.67 10.68 -4.94
C PRO A 52 -9.33 11.34 -5.29
N GLY A 53 -9.39 12.31 -6.20
CA GLY A 53 -8.19 13.02 -6.67
C GLY A 53 -7.51 13.89 -5.60
N GLU A 54 -8.19 14.16 -4.48
CA GLU A 54 -7.63 14.88 -3.33
C GLU A 54 -6.47 14.12 -2.66
N TYR A 55 -6.49 12.79 -2.76
CA TYR A 55 -5.40 11.90 -2.32
C TYR A 55 -4.26 11.78 -3.35
N GLY A 56 -4.40 12.48 -4.49
CA GLY A 56 -3.43 12.50 -5.58
C GLY A 56 -3.75 11.46 -6.66
N SER A 57 -2.73 11.11 -7.45
CA SER A 57 -2.92 10.19 -8.58
C SER A 57 -3.06 8.74 -8.11
N TYR A 58 -4.12 8.06 -8.55
CA TYR A 58 -4.33 6.63 -8.29
C TYR A 58 -3.18 5.75 -8.79
N VAL A 59 -2.49 6.15 -9.86
CA VAL A 59 -1.33 5.43 -10.39
C VAL A 59 -0.17 5.48 -9.40
N THR A 60 0.02 6.64 -8.74
CA THR A 60 1.03 6.81 -7.70
C THR A 60 0.68 5.96 -6.47
N ALA A 61 -0.58 6.00 -6.03
CA ALA A 61 -1.07 5.20 -4.92
C ALA A 61 -0.87 3.70 -5.17
N TRP A 62 -1.31 3.19 -6.32
CA TRP A 62 -1.16 1.77 -6.68
C TRP A 62 0.32 1.35 -6.77
N ARG A 63 1.18 2.16 -7.41
CA ARG A 63 2.62 1.88 -7.48
C ARG A 63 3.26 1.84 -6.10
N ARG A 64 2.85 2.75 -5.21
CA ARG A 64 3.37 2.83 -3.85
C ARG A 64 2.91 1.66 -3.00
N PHE A 65 1.63 1.31 -3.06
CA PHE A 65 1.06 0.12 -2.44
C PHE A 65 1.86 -1.13 -2.80
N ARG A 66 2.06 -1.35 -4.12
CA ARG A 66 2.81 -2.51 -4.61
C ARG A 66 4.26 -2.51 -4.15
N ARG A 67 4.94 -1.36 -4.23
CA ARG A 67 6.33 -1.23 -3.81
C ARG A 67 6.50 -1.55 -2.32
N TRP A 68 5.63 -0.99 -1.48
CA TRP A 68 5.64 -1.24 -0.04
C TRP A 68 5.27 -2.69 0.32
N GLN A 69 4.46 -3.35 -0.50
CA GLN A 69 4.21 -4.78 -0.38
C GLN A 69 5.44 -5.61 -0.74
N GLU A 70 6.17 -5.26 -1.80
CA GLU A 70 7.43 -5.92 -2.18
C GLU A 70 8.55 -5.67 -1.16
N GLU A 71 8.56 -4.49 -0.51
CA GLU A 71 9.53 -4.12 0.54
C GLU A 71 9.13 -4.60 1.95
N GLY A 72 7.97 -5.25 2.12
CA GLY A 72 7.50 -5.76 3.42
C GLY A 72 7.05 -4.68 4.42
N VAL A 73 6.86 -3.45 3.97
CA VAL A 73 6.50 -2.28 4.82
C VAL A 73 5.14 -2.48 5.48
N TRP A 74 4.17 -3.09 4.78
CA TRP A 74 2.85 -3.37 5.34
C TRP A 74 2.90 -4.32 6.53
N ASP A 75 3.80 -5.30 6.52
CA ASP A 75 3.98 -6.22 7.63
C ASP A 75 4.54 -5.49 8.85
N ILE A 76 5.50 -4.58 8.64
CA ILE A 76 6.07 -3.74 9.70
C ILE A 76 5.01 -2.82 10.31
N ILE A 77 4.19 -2.17 9.49
CA ILE A 77 3.09 -1.31 9.96
C ILE A 77 2.09 -2.13 10.78
N LEU A 78 1.66 -3.29 10.27
CA LEU A 78 0.69 -4.15 10.96
C LEU A 78 1.23 -4.69 12.28
N GLN A 79 2.51 -5.11 12.32
CA GLN A 79 3.16 -5.57 13.55
C GLN A 79 3.26 -4.43 14.57
N THR A 80 3.72 -3.25 14.16
CA THR A 80 3.87 -2.10 15.06
C THR A 80 2.54 -1.67 15.66
N LEU A 81 1.47 -1.65 14.85
CA LEU A 81 0.12 -1.35 15.34
C LEU A 81 -0.40 -2.42 16.29
N ARG A 82 -0.15 -3.71 16.02
CA ARG A 82 -0.54 -4.83 16.90
C ARG A 82 0.18 -4.77 18.25
N ASP A 83 1.48 -4.57 18.26
CA ASP A 83 2.29 -4.51 19.48
C ASP A 83 1.86 -3.35 20.38
N ARG A 84 1.50 -2.21 19.79
CA ARG A 84 0.97 -1.05 20.50
C ARG A 84 -0.48 -1.24 20.96
N ALA A 85 -1.34 -1.86 20.16
CA ALA A 85 -2.70 -2.20 20.57
C ALA A 85 -2.69 -3.16 21.78
N HIS A 86 -1.76 -4.11 21.80
CA HIS A 86 -1.51 -4.99 22.95
C HIS A 86 -1.04 -4.22 24.19
N GLN A 87 -0.23 -3.16 24.03
CA GLN A 87 0.28 -2.34 25.14
C GLN A 87 -0.72 -1.30 25.64
N ALA A 88 -1.55 -0.75 24.77
CA ALA A 88 -2.48 0.33 25.08
C ALA A 88 -3.90 -0.15 25.41
N GLY A 89 -4.22 -1.43 25.14
CA GLY A 89 -5.57 -1.98 25.35
C GLY A 89 -6.67 -1.30 24.52
N LEU A 90 -6.29 -0.61 23.44
CA LEU A 90 -7.07 0.54 22.94
C LEU A 90 -7.53 0.51 21.48
N ILE A 91 -7.33 -0.54 20.67
CA ILE A 91 -7.82 -0.47 19.28
C ILE A 91 -8.46 -1.78 18.77
N SER A 92 -9.74 -1.64 18.41
CA SER A 92 -10.59 -2.51 17.62
C SER A 92 -10.02 -2.75 16.22
N LEU A 93 -9.55 -3.98 16.00
CA LEU A 93 -9.08 -4.59 14.74
C LEU A 93 -10.14 -4.68 13.63
N GLU A 94 -11.20 -3.88 13.68
CA GLU A 94 -12.41 -4.11 12.90
C GLU A 94 -12.33 -3.62 11.44
N SER A 95 -11.38 -2.75 11.09
CA SER A 95 -11.31 -2.14 9.75
C SER A 95 -10.14 -2.60 8.87
N VAL A 96 -9.18 -3.40 9.38
CA VAL A 96 -8.06 -3.92 8.58
C VAL A 96 -8.40 -5.33 8.07
N SER A 97 -9.36 -5.40 7.15
CA SER A 97 -9.65 -6.61 6.40
C SER A 97 -8.56 -6.85 5.35
N VAL A 98 -7.56 -7.66 5.71
CA VAL A 98 -6.62 -8.24 4.75
C VAL A 98 -7.33 -9.36 3.99
N ASP A 99 -7.94 -9.08 2.84
CA ASP A 99 -8.29 -10.13 1.86
C ASP A 99 -7.13 -10.27 0.87
N SER A 100 -6.19 -11.15 1.19
CA SER A 100 -5.12 -11.54 0.30
C SER A 100 -5.58 -12.73 -0.55
N LYS A 101 -6.18 -12.46 -1.71
CA LYS A 101 -6.22 -13.40 -2.84
C LYS A 101 -5.43 -12.83 -4.01
N THR A 102 -4.11 -12.96 -3.94
CA THR A 102 -3.27 -12.80 -5.14
C THR A 102 -3.29 -14.10 -5.93
N ILE A 103 -4.11 -14.17 -6.99
CA ILE A 103 -3.96 -15.19 -8.03
C ILE A 103 -2.77 -14.75 -8.90
N PRO A 104 -1.69 -15.53 -9.04
CA PRO A 104 -0.62 -15.19 -9.97
C PRO A 104 -1.15 -15.30 -11.41
N ALA A 105 -1.31 -14.17 -12.10
CA ALA A 105 -1.50 -14.18 -13.55
C ALA A 105 -0.17 -14.54 -14.22
N LYS A 106 -0.08 -15.72 -14.84
CA LYS A 106 1.07 -16.16 -15.64
C LYS A 106 1.29 -15.19 -16.80
N LYS A 107 2.28 -14.31 -16.70
CA LYS A 107 2.76 -13.48 -17.81
C LYS A 107 3.63 -14.37 -18.71
N GLY A 108 3.25 -14.46 -19.99
CA GLY A 108 3.78 -15.40 -20.98
C GLY A 108 5.31 -15.41 -21.10
N ALA A 109 5.86 -16.62 -21.10
CA ALA A 109 7.24 -16.88 -21.46
C ALA A 109 7.39 -16.81 -22.98
N ASN A 110 8.24 -15.91 -23.47
CA ASN A 110 8.73 -15.96 -24.84
C ASN A 110 9.83 -17.02 -24.90
N VAL A 111 9.49 -18.22 -25.33
CA VAL A 111 10.49 -19.24 -25.69
C VAL A 111 10.91 -18.96 -27.13
N TRP A 112 12.13 -18.43 -27.30
CA TRP A 112 12.81 -18.48 -28.60
C TRP A 112 13.32 -19.90 -28.80
N VAL A 113 12.72 -20.64 -29.73
CA VAL A 113 13.24 -21.92 -30.20
C VAL A 113 14.26 -21.62 -31.28
N THR A 114 15.53 -21.92 -31.02
CA THR A 114 16.59 -21.92 -32.01
C THR A 114 16.35 -23.07 -33.00
N MET A 115 15.93 -22.76 -34.23
CA MET A 115 15.89 -23.73 -35.32
C MET A 115 17.32 -24.01 -35.79
N GLY A 116 17.85 -25.16 -35.39
CA GLY A 116 19.02 -25.76 -36.03
C GLY A 116 18.69 -26.08 -37.48
N THR A 117 19.44 -25.50 -38.41
CA THR A 117 19.37 -25.80 -39.83
C THR A 117 20.66 -26.49 -40.22
N ARG A 118 20.54 -27.78 -40.52
CA ARG A 118 21.37 -28.62 -41.42
C ARG A 118 22.86 -28.80 -41.13
#